data_AF-A0A5C4YD85-F1
#
_entry.id   AF-A0A5C4YD85-F1
#
_cell.length_a   1.000
_cell.length_b   1.000
_cell.length_c   1.000
_cell.angle_alpha   90.00
_cell.angle_beta   90.00
_cell.angle_gamma   90.00
#
_symmetry.space_group_name_H-M   'P 1'
#
loop_
_entity.id
_entity.type
_entity.pdbx_description
1 polymer ?
#
loop_
_entity_poly.entity_id
_entity_poly.type
_entity_poly.pdbx_seq_one_letter_code
_entity_poly.pdbx_strand_id
1 'polypeptide(L)'
;MRKKILILAFLTLIMALVFVFAGLKDFDEYALKNRFLQIAAIVIVAICIAISTVIFQTLCNNKILTPAIIGLDSLYMLLQSALVFSLGSANLSVYRNDINFLITLACMVVFSLG
;
A
#
# COMPACT_ATOMS: atom_id res chain seq x y z
N MET A 1 -24.17 -7.96 -11.81
CA MET A 1 -23.11 -7.79 -10.79
C MET A 1 -22.10 -8.94 -10.81
N ARG A 2 -22.50 -10.20 -10.57
CA ARG A 2 -21.58 -11.38 -10.52
C ARG A 2 -20.69 -11.57 -11.75
N LYS A 3 -21.25 -11.42 -12.97
CA LYS A 3 -20.48 -11.50 -14.22
C LYS A 3 -19.38 -10.43 -14.33
N LYS A 4 -19.63 -9.21 -13.84
CA LYS A 4 -18.63 -8.13 -13.84
C LYS A 4 -17.47 -8.45 -12.90
N ILE A 5 -17.77 -8.91 -11.68
CA ILE A 5 -16.74 -9.32 -10.70
C ILE A 5 -15.88 -10.47 -11.25
N LEU A 6 -16.50 -11.46 -11.90
CA LEU A 6 -15.78 -12.56 -12.53
C LEU A 6 -14.86 -12.09 -13.66
N ILE A 7 -15.31 -11.15 -14.50
CA ILE A 7 -14.48 -10.57 -15.57
C ILE A 7 -13.29 -9.80 -14.99
N LEU A 8 -13.51 -8.97 -13.97
CA LEU A 8 -12.42 -8.24 -13.30
C LEU A 8 -11.42 -9.20 -12.64
N ALA A 9 -11.90 -10.25 -11.97
CA ALA A 9 -11.04 -11.26 -11.33
C ALA A 9 -10.22 -12.06 -12.36
N PHE A 10 -10.81 -12.36 -13.52
CA PHE A 10 -10.09 -13.02 -14.61
C PHE A 10 -9.01 -12.10 -15.20
N LEU A 11 -9.34 -10.82 -15.39
CA LEU A 11 -8.40 -9.82 -15.91
C LEU A 11 -7.21 -9.59 -14.96
N THR A 12 -7.44 -9.51 -13.64
CA THR A 12 -6.37 -9.37 -12.66
C THR A 12 -5.44 -10.58 -12.66
N LEU A 13 -5.98 -11.79 -12.82
CA LEU A 13 -5.19 -13.02 -12.90
C LEU A 13 -4.31 -13.04 -14.16
N ILE A 14 -4.84 -12.58 -15.30
CA ILE A 14 -4.05 -12.44 -16.54
C ILE A 14 -2.92 -11.43 -16.34
N MET A 15 -3.19 -10.25 -15.77
CA MET A 15 -2.14 -9.25 -15.53
C MET A 15 -1.07 -9.75 -14.56
N ALA A 16 -1.45 -10.49 -13.52
CA ALA A 16 -0.49 -11.09 -12.59
C ALA A 16 0.41 -12.12 -13.29
N LEU A 17 -0.15 -12.98 -14.16
CA LEU A 17 0.64 -13.91 -14.96
C LEU A 17 1.58 -13.18 -15.92
N VAL A 18 1.09 -12.17 -16.63
CA VAL A 18 1.94 -11.34 -17.50
C VAL A 18 3.06 -10.69 -16.69
N PHE A 19 2.81 -10.17 -15.49
CA PHE A 19 3.84 -9.60 -14.63
C PHE A 19 4.90 -10.62 -14.21
N VAL A 20 4.49 -11.86 -13.89
CA VAL A 20 5.41 -12.93 -13.52
C VAL A 20 6.28 -13.37 -14.69
N PHE A 21 5.72 -13.47 -15.90
CA PHE A 21 6.42 -14.02 -17.08
C PHE A 21 7.06 -12.97 -18.01
N ALA A 22 6.65 -11.70 -17.95
CA ALA A 22 7.19 -10.66 -18.83
C ALA A 22 8.67 -10.41 -18.53
N GLY A 23 9.50 -10.52 -19.57
CA GLY A 23 10.94 -10.22 -19.50
C GLY A 23 11.82 -11.31 -18.89
N LEU A 24 11.33 -12.55 -18.71
CA LEU A 24 12.22 -13.68 -18.39
C LEU A 24 12.95 -14.12 -19.66
N LYS A 25 14.26 -13.89 -19.70
CA LYS A 25 15.15 -14.38 -20.77
C LYS A 25 15.79 -15.73 -20.42
N ASP A 26 15.99 -15.98 -19.12
CA ASP A 26 16.36 -17.26 -18.51
C ASP A 26 15.53 -17.40 -17.23
N PHE A 27 15.18 -18.63 -16.82
CA PHE A 27 14.41 -18.93 -15.60
C PHE A 27 15.22 -18.62 -14.33
N ASP A 28 15.52 -17.34 -14.11
CA ASP A 28 16.24 -16.84 -12.94
C ASP A 28 15.35 -16.97 -11.70
N GLU A 29 15.69 -17.96 -10.88
CA GLU A 29 14.95 -18.33 -9.67
C GLU A 29 14.86 -17.15 -8.68
N TYR A 30 15.85 -16.26 -8.68
CA TYR A 30 15.86 -15.03 -7.87
C TYR A 30 14.80 -14.02 -8.34
N ALA A 31 14.73 -13.74 -9.65
CA ALA A 31 13.74 -12.83 -10.21
C ALA A 31 12.31 -13.35 -9.99
N LEU A 32 12.12 -14.66 -10.14
CA LEU A 32 10.82 -15.30 -9.93
C LEU A 32 10.38 -15.22 -8.46
N LYS A 33 11.26 -15.57 -7.52
CA LYS A 33 10.99 -15.49 -6.07
C LYS A 33 10.61 -14.07 -5.63
N ASN A 34 11.31 -13.05 -6.12
CA ASN A 34 11.03 -11.66 -5.75
C ASN A 34 9.66 -11.19 -6.28
N ARG A 35 9.29 -11.56 -7.52
CA ARG A 35 7.97 -11.23 -8.09
C ARG A 35 6.83 -11.88 -7.32
N PHE A 36 6.98 -13.16 -6.92
CA PHE A 36 6.00 -13.83 -6.07
C PHE A 36 5.86 -13.15 -4.72
N LEU A 37 6.97 -12.76 -4.08
CA LEU A 37 6.95 -12.06 -2.80
C LEU A 37 6.26 -10.69 -2.91
N GLN A 38 6.49 -9.97 -4.02
CA GLN A 38 5.83 -8.70 -4.29
C GLN A 38 4.31 -8.87 -4.47
N ILE A 39 3.85 -9.88 -5.21
CA ILE A 39 2.42 -10.17 -5.38
C ILE A 39 1.80 -10.53 -4.02
N ALA A 40 2.46 -11.37 -3.22
CA ALA A 40 1.99 -11.73 -1.89
C ALA A 40 1.83 -10.49 -0.98
N ALA A 41 2.81 -9.58 -1.00
CA ALA A 41 2.73 -8.33 -0.27
C ALA A 41 1.55 -7.46 -0.73
N ILE A 42 1.33 -7.32 -2.05
CA ILE A 42 0.20 -6.57 -2.61
C ILE A 42 -1.15 -7.17 -2.16
N VAL A 43 -1.29 -8.49 -2.16
CA VAL A 43 -2.53 -9.17 -1.74
C VAL A 43 -2.83 -8.89 -0.27
N ILE A 44 -1.83 -8.99 0.60
CA ILE A 44 -1.98 -8.70 2.03
C ILE A 44 -2.42 -7.25 2.24
N VAL A 45 -1.74 -6.30 1.59
CA VAL A 45 -2.06 -4.87 1.69
C VAL A 45 -3.48 -4.59 1.17
N ALA A 46 -3.87 -5.20 0.06
CA ALA A 46 -5.22 -5.04 -0.51
C ALA A 46 -6.32 -5.51 0.46
N ILE A 47 -6.10 -6.64 1.15
CA ILE A 47 -7.04 -7.14 2.17
C ILE A 47 -7.15 -6.15 3.32
N CYS A 48 -6.02 -5.64 3.83
CA CYS A 48 -6.00 -4.64 4.90
C CYS A 48 -6.77 -3.37 4.51
N ILE A 49 -6.54 -2.85 3.31
CA ILE A 49 -7.24 -1.65 2.79
C ILE A 49 -8.75 -1.92 2.65
N ALA A 50 -9.14 -3.09 2.16
CA ALA A 50 -10.56 -3.45 2.01
C ALA A 50 -11.27 -3.50 3.37
N ILE A 51 -10.65 -4.13 4.38
CA ILE A 51 -11.18 -4.20 5.74
C ILE A 51 -11.29 -2.79 6.35
N SER A 52 -10.21 -2.00 6.27
CA SER A 52 -10.20 -0.63 6.79
C SER A 52 -11.28 0.24 6.13
N THR A 53 -11.50 0.07 4.83
CA THR A 53 -12.52 0.81 4.09
C THR A 53 -13.93 0.42 4.55
N VAL A 54 -14.24 -0.86 4.67
CA VAL A 54 -15.57 -1.31 5.13
C VAL A 54 -15.86 -0.85 6.56
N ILE A 55 -14.88 -0.95 7.46
CA ILE A 55 -15.03 -0.46 8.85
C ILE A 55 -15.33 1.04 8.86
N PHE A 56 -14.54 1.83 8.12
CA PHE A 56 -14.70 3.27 8.08
C PHE A 56 -16.03 3.70 7.43
N GLN A 57 -16.42 3.06 6.33
CA GLN A 57 -17.71 3.28 5.67
C GLN A 57 -18.89 2.94 6.60
N THR A 58 -18.74 1.92 7.45
CA THR A 58 -19.74 1.52 8.43
C THR A 58 -19.86 2.55 9.56
N LEU A 59 -18.72 3.03 10.08
CA LEU A 59 -18.67 4.07 11.13
C LEU A 59 -19.26 5.40 10.66
N CYS A 60 -18.89 5.86 9.46
CA CYS A 60 -19.36 7.12 8.90
C CYS A 60 -20.75 7.02 8.24
N ASN A 61 -21.35 5.84 8.19
CA ASN A 61 -22.58 5.56 7.44
C ASN A 61 -22.55 6.08 5.99
N ASN A 62 -21.38 6.03 5.33
CA ASN A 62 -21.20 6.57 3.99
C ASN A 62 -20.34 5.64 3.14
N LYS A 63 -20.93 5.10 2.06
CA LYS A 63 -20.29 4.11 1.18
C LYS A 63 -19.27 4.70 0.21
N ILE A 64 -19.15 6.02 0.13
CA ILE A 64 -18.21 6.72 -0.75
C ILE A 64 -16.94 7.10 0.02
N LEU A 65 -17.02 7.24 1.35
CA LEU A 65 -15.86 7.60 2.16
C LEU A 65 -14.89 6.43 2.27
N THR A 66 -13.70 6.58 1.72
CA THR A 66 -12.55 5.73 2.01
C THR A 66 -11.54 6.52 2.86
N PRO A 67 -10.70 5.85 3.67
CA PRO A 67 -9.64 6.53 4.43
C PRO A 67 -8.71 7.40 3.56
N ALA A 68 -8.50 7.01 2.30
CA ALA A 68 -7.74 7.79 1.34
C ALA A 68 -8.44 9.11 0.98
N ILE A 69 -9.77 9.10 0.80
CA ILE A 69 -10.56 10.27 0.40
C ILE A 69 -10.63 11.34 1.51
N ILE A 70 -10.62 10.93 2.78
CA ILE A 70 -10.57 11.88 3.91
C ILE A 70 -9.19 12.53 4.09
N GLY A 71 -8.18 12.10 3.31
CA GLY A 71 -6.85 12.70 3.29
C GLY A 71 -5.78 11.96 4.11
N LEU A 72 -6.04 10.73 4.58
CA LEU A 72 -5.04 9.96 5.35
C LEU A 72 -3.79 9.67 4.51
N ASP A 73 -3.95 9.30 3.24
CA ASP A 73 -2.82 9.05 2.31
C ASP A 73 -2.02 10.32 2.04
N SER A 74 -2.71 11.46 1.87
CA SER A 74 -2.08 12.77 1.69
C SER A 74 -1.31 13.21 2.94
N LEU A 75 -1.84 12.93 4.13
CA LEU A 75 -1.18 13.20 5.40
C LEU A 75 0.09 12.36 5.54
N TYR A 76 0.07 11.09 5.11
CA TYR A 76 1.27 10.24 5.08
C TYR A 76 2.33 10.88 4.19
N MET A 77 1.96 11.28 2.96
CA MET A 77 2.89 11.93 2.03
C MET A 77 3.44 13.26 2.56
N LEU A 78 2.62 14.06 3.25
CA LEU A 78 3.04 15.31 3.86
C LEU A 78 4.04 15.08 4.99
N LEU A 79 3.74 14.19 5.93
CA LEU A 79 4.65 13.86 7.02
C LEU A 79 5.94 13.25 6.48
N GLN A 80 5.85 12.35 5.51
CA GLN A 80 6.99 11.71 4.89
C GLN A 80 7.93 12.73 4.25
N SER A 81 7.39 13.64 3.43
CA SER A 81 8.17 14.68 2.76
C SER A 81 8.70 15.71 3.76
N ALA A 82 7.94 16.09 4.78
CA ALA A 82 8.40 16.97 5.85
C ALA A 82 9.53 16.36 6.68
N LEU A 83 9.45 15.06 7.00
CA LEU A 83 10.52 14.32 7.68
C LEU A 83 11.78 14.25 6.82
N VAL A 84 11.66 13.93 5.53
CA VAL A 84 12.80 13.91 4.61
C VAL A 84 13.39 15.32 4.42
N PHE A 85 12.57 16.36 4.32
CA PHE A 85 13.03 17.74 4.18
C PHE A 85 13.72 18.28 5.44
N SER A 86 13.18 17.98 6.62
CA SER A 86 13.73 18.46 7.91
C SER A 86 14.95 17.67 8.40
N LEU A 87 14.97 16.35 8.20
CA LEU A 87 15.99 15.45 8.75
C LEU A 87 16.97 14.90 7.69
N GLY A 88 16.67 15.08 6.39
CA GLY A 88 17.38 14.45 5.28
C GLY A 88 18.84 14.87 5.09
N SER A 89 19.27 15.99 5.69
CA SER A 89 20.69 16.40 5.67
C SER A 89 21.51 15.88 6.85
N ALA A 90 20.88 15.35 7.92
CA ALA A 90 21.56 15.14 9.20
C ALA A 90 21.43 13.74 9.83
N ASN A 91 20.51 12.86 9.41
CA ASN A 91 20.20 11.64 10.18
C ASN A 91 20.22 10.33 9.37
N LEU A 92 21.08 9.39 9.82
CA LEU A 92 21.14 7.98 9.39
C LEU A 92 19.79 7.23 9.55
N SER A 93 18.90 7.73 10.41
CA SER A 93 17.58 7.15 10.69
C SER A 93 16.61 7.27 9.50
N VAL A 94 16.73 8.30 8.67
CA VAL A 94 15.90 8.48 7.45
C VAL A 94 16.26 7.44 6.38
N TYR A 95 17.49 6.92 6.40
CA TYR A 95 17.95 5.91 5.46
C TYR A 95 17.41 4.50 5.78
N ARG A 96 17.06 4.24 7.05
CA ARG A 96 16.43 2.98 7.47
C ARG A 96 14.93 3.06 7.26
N ASN A 97 14.46 2.44 6.18
CA ASN A 97 13.06 2.43 5.75
C ASN A 97 12.09 2.01 6.88
N ASP A 98 12.48 1.03 7.69
CA ASP A 98 11.64 0.53 8.80
C ASP A 98 11.41 1.57 9.90
N ILE A 99 12.45 2.31 10.27
CA ILE A 99 12.39 3.31 11.35
C ILE A 99 11.62 4.53 10.87
N ASN A 100 11.85 4.94 9.62
CA ASN A 100 11.14 6.05 9.03
C ASN A 100 9.62 5.77 8.94
N PHE A 101 9.24 4.56 8.51
CA PHE A 101 7.84 4.13 8.53
C PHE A 101 7.21 4.17 9.92
N LEU A 102 7.91 3.66 10.95
CA LEU A 102 7.43 3.66 12.33
C LEU A 102 7.22 5.07 12.89
N ILE A 103 8.14 5.99 12.61
CA ILE A 103 8.04 7.39 13.05
C ILE A 103 6.83 8.05 12.37
N THR A 104 6.71 7.92 11.04
CA THR A 104 5.58 8.49 10.30
C THR A 104 4.26 7.92 10.81
N LEU A 105 4.16 6.60 10.99
CA LEU A 105 2.96 5.94 11.52
C LEU A 105 2.58 6.45 12.92
N ALA A 106 3.54 6.57 13.84
CA ALA A 106 3.30 7.09 15.17
C ALA A 106 2.79 8.53 15.13
N CYS A 107 3.39 9.39 14.30
CA CYS A 107 2.92 10.75 14.09
C CYS A 107 1.50 10.81 13.54
N MET A 108 1.14 9.94 12.58
CA MET A 108 -0.22 9.87 12.04
C MET A 108 -1.25 9.47 13.11
N VAL A 109 -0.92 8.49 13.96
CA VAL A 109 -1.80 8.05 15.05
C VAL A 109 -2.00 9.16 16.08
N VAL A 110 -0.92 9.85 16.47
CA VAL A 110 -1.01 11.00 17.39
C VAL A 110 -1.87 12.12 16.81
N PHE A 111 -1.69 12.44 15.53
CA PHE A 111 -2.50 13.46 14.85
C PHE A 111 -3.98 13.06 14.78
N SER A 112 -4.28 11.77 14.63
CA SER A 112 -5.66 11.27 14.61
C SER A 112 -6.32 11.22 16.00
N LEU A 113 -5.55 11.28 17.09
CA LEU A 113 -6.06 11.27 18.47
C LEU A 113 -6.36 12.69 18.99
N GLY A 114 -5.90 13.72 18.29
CA GLY A 114 -6.09 15.13 18.63
C GLY A 114 -7.26 15.80 17.90
#